data_AF-A0A3B0C3V0-F1
#
_entry.id   AF-A0A3B0C3V0-F1
#
_cell.length_a   1.000
_cell.length_b   1.000
_cell.length_c   1.000
_cell.angle_alpha   90.00
_cell.angle_beta   90.00
_cell.angle_gamma   90.00
#
_symmetry.space_group_name_H-M   'P 1'
#
loop_
_entity.id
_entity.type
_entity.pdbx_description
1 polymer ?
#
loop_
_entity_poly.entity_id
_entity_poly.type
_entity_poly.pdbx_seq_one_letter_code
_entity_poly.pdbx_strand_id
1 'polypeptide(L)'
;MAEKQILAYFKSREEAEGAAAKLKSLRIEDMRVDEIGRFPGEGSDRIENPVNADFSGLGYLTLGGDFPDRDAAVLAAADASASGMAVSGEDDTMGRNYLLTAVMDEDVHHQALRVVEQGGGLL
;
A
#
# COMPACT_ATOMS: atom_id res chain seq x y z
N MET A 1 -22.35 12.71 18.91
CA MET A 1 -21.92 12.16 17.61
C MET A 1 -20.56 11.56 17.86
N ALA A 2 -20.41 10.26 17.66
CA ALA A 2 -19.16 9.55 17.89
C ALA A 2 -18.61 9.17 16.52
N GLU A 3 -17.51 9.81 16.13
CA GLU A 3 -16.80 9.49 14.90
C GLU A 3 -16.00 8.18 15.13
N LYS A 4 -16.00 7.31 14.12
CA LYS A 4 -15.18 6.09 14.09
C LYS A 4 -14.35 6.05 12.83
N GLN A 5 -13.14 5.53 12.99
CA GLN A 5 -12.18 5.35 11.91
C GLN A 5 -12.00 3.86 11.59
N ILE A 6 -11.83 3.56 10.30
CA ILE A 6 -11.48 2.24 9.80
C ILE A 6 -10.15 2.35 9.06
N LEU A 7 -9.21 1.48 9.41
CA LEU A 7 -7.96 1.25 8.70
C LEU A 7 -8.04 -0.16 8.11
N ALA A 8 -7.92 -0.28 6.80
CA ALA A 8 -8.04 -1.57 6.13
C ALA A 8 -6.95 -1.79 5.09
N TYR A 9 -6.33 -2.96 5.13
CA TYR A 9 -5.19 -3.34 4.28
C TYR A 9 -5.62 -4.25 3.13
N PHE A 10 -5.27 -3.88 1.91
CA PHE A 10 -5.61 -4.57 0.66
C PHE A 10 -4.37 -4.97 -0.12
N LYS A 11 -4.49 -6.04 -0.93
CA LYS A 11 -3.39 -6.58 -1.75
C LYS A 11 -3.23 -5.84 -3.08
N SER A 12 -4.31 -5.28 -3.62
CA SER A 12 -4.27 -4.50 -4.85
C SER A 12 -5.02 -3.17 -4.74
N ARG A 13 -4.63 -2.22 -5.61
CA ARG A 13 -5.35 -0.94 -5.78
C ARG A 13 -6.81 -1.18 -6.15
N GLU A 14 -7.07 -2.15 -7.01
CA GLU A 14 -8.41 -2.44 -7.54
C GLU A 14 -9.37 -2.92 -6.43
N GLU A 15 -8.87 -3.75 -5.50
CA GLU A 15 -9.63 -4.18 -4.33
C GLU A 15 -9.95 -3.01 -3.40
N ALA A 16 -8.93 -2.17 -3.11
CA ALA A 16 -9.08 -0.99 -2.26
C ALA A 16 -10.05 0.04 -2.86
N GLU A 17 -9.90 0.36 -4.15
CA GLU A 17 -10.78 1.28 -4.87
C GLU A 17 -12.21 0.73 -5.00
N GLY A 18 -12.35 -0.58 -5.21
CA GLY A 18 -13.64 -1.27 -5.25
C GLY A 18 -14.37 -1.19 -3.91
N ALA A 19 -13.67 -1.39 -2.79
CA ALA A 19 -14.21 -1.20 -1.45
C ALA A 19 -14.56 0.26 -1.19
N ALA A 20 -13.67 1.19 -1.55
CA ALA A 20 -13.87 2.63 -1.43
C ALA A 20 -15.12 3.10 -2.20
N ALA A 21 -15.34 2.62 -3.43
CA ALA A 21 -16.50 2.95 -4.24
C ALA A 21 -17.83 2.51 -3.59
N LYS A 22 -17.85 1.32 -2.98
CA LYS A 22 -19.02 0.82 -2.23
C LYS A 22 -19.25 1.66 -0.97
N LEU A 23 -18.17 2.03 -0.29
CA LEU A 23 -18.17 2.84 0.91
C LEU A 23 -18.62 4.29 0.67
N LYS A 24 -18.36 4.88 -0.51
CA LYS A 24 -18.91 6.20 -0.89
C LYS A 24 -20.42 6.29 -0.82
N SER A 25 -21.14 5.17 -0.95
CA SER A 25 -22.60 5.15 -0.81
C SER A 25 -23.08 5.32 0.64
N LEU A 26 -22.17 5.16 1.62
CA LEU A 26 -22.46 5.12 3.06
C LEU A 26 -21.97 6.39 3.78
N ARG A 27 -22.44 7.58 3.39
CA ARG A 27 -22.23 8.87 4.10
C ARG A 27 -20.90 8.98 4.88
N ILE A 28 -19.79 8.71 4.21
CA ILE A 28 -18.45 8.79 4.82
C ILE A 28 -18.00 10.25 4.79
N GLU A 29 -17.37 10.70 5.87
CA GLU A 29 -16.92 12.09 6.02
C GLU A 29 -15.60 12.34 5.29
N ASP A 30 -14.61 11.47 5.50
CA ASP A 30 -13.34 11.47 4.77
C ASP A 30 -12.91 10.03 4.43
N MET A 31 -12.33 9.84 3.25
CA MET A 31 -11.86 8.54 2.78
C MET A 31 -10.64 8.69 1.87
N ARG A 32 -9.58 7.93 2.16
CA ARG A 32 -8.35 7.91 1.37
C ARG A 32 -7.85 6.49 1.15
N VAL A 33 -7.32 6.25 -0.04
CA VAL A 33 -6.58 5.04 -0.39
C VAL A 33 -5.15 5.46 -0.62
N ASP A 34 -4.25 4.99 0.24
CA ASP A 34 -2.83 5.30 0.20
C ASP A 34 -2.04 4.02 -0.09
N GLU A 35 -1.01 4.13 -0.93
CA GLU A 35 -0.04 3.06 -1.09
C GLU A 35 1.00 3.15 0.03
N ILE A 36 1.17 2.06 0.76
CA ILE A 36 2.10 1.93 1.87
C ILE A 36 3.20 0.95 1.51
N GLY A 37 4.43 1.34 1.80
CA GLY A 37 5.63 0.55 1.56
C GLY A 37 6.62 0.72 2.70
N ARG A 38 7.51 -0.26 2.86
CA ARG A 38 8.62 -0.18 3.82
C ARG A 38 9.62 0.91 3.45
N PHE A 39 9.77 1.16 2.15
CA PHE A 39 10.68 2.16 1.61
C PHE A 39 9.85 3.35 1.09
N PRO A 40 10.30 4.59 1.32
CA PRO A 40 9.63 5.76 0.79
C PRO A 40 9.76 5.78 -0.74
N GLY A 41 8.73 6.20 -1.47
CA GLY A 41 8.76 6.31 -2.93
C GLY A 41 7.53 5.70 -3.59
N GLU A 42 7.21 6.15 -4.79
CA GLU A 42 6.11 5.62 -5.62
C GLU A 42 6.62 4.55 -6.61
N GLY A 43 7.91 4.21 -6.52
CA GLY A 43 8.61 3.40 -7.52
C GLY A 43 8.82 4.10 -8.85
N SER A 44 9.25 3.31 -9.83
CA SER A 44 9.51 3.78 -11.18
C SER A 44 8.71 2.96 -12.20
N ASP A 45 7.76 3.63 -12.85
CA ASP A 45 7.10 3.12 -14.06
C ASP A 45 7.94 3.38 -15.33
N ARG A 46 9.13 3.95 -15.17
CA ARG A 46 10.00 4.32 -16.29
C ARG A 46 10.84 3.12 -16.71
N ILE A 47 10.91 2.91 -18.02
CA ILE A 47 11.86 1.95 -18.59
C ILE A 47 13.25 2.58 -18.51
N GLU A 48 14.01 2.15 -17.50
CA GLU A 48 15.39 2.58 -17.31
C GLU A 48 16.37 1.65 -18.04
N ASN A 49 17.43 2.21 -18.64
CA ASN A 49 18.45 1.44 -19.34
C ASN A 49 19.61 1.06 -18.40
N PRO A 50 19.77 -0.22 -18.03
CA PRO A 50 20.84 -0.65 -17.14
C PRO A 50 22.24 -0.52 -17.72
N VAL A 51 22.39 -0.40 -19.04
CA VAL A 51 23.71 -0.18 -19.67
C VAL A 51 24.27 1.19 -19.30
N ASN A 52 23.41 2.20 -19.11
CA ASN A 52 23.83 3.56 -18.80
C ASN A 52 23.82 3.86 -17.29
N ALA A 53 23.30 2.94 -16.47
CA ALA A 53 23.14 3.11 -15.01
C ALA A 53 22.42 4.42 -14.62
N ASP A 54 21.38 4.81 -15.37
CA ASP A 54 20.63 6.07 -15.18
C ASP A 54 19.61 6.00 -14.02
N PHE A 55 19.92 5.23 -12.98
CA PHE A 55 19.07 5.04 -11.81
C PHE A 55 19.88 5.02 -10.52
N SER A 56 19.26 5.44 -9.42
CA SER A 56 19.93 5.70 -8.15
C SER A 56 20.45 4.44 -7.42
N GLY A 57 19.96 3.25 -7.78
CA GLY A 57 20.44 1.97 -7.28
C GLY A 57 19.43 0.83 -7.46
N LEU A 58 19.80 -0.39 -7.05
CA LEU A 58 18.90 -1.56 -7.14
C LEU A 58 17.63 -1.39 -6.29
N GLY A 59 17.73 -0.80 -5.09
CA GLY A 59 16.56 -0.54 -4.25
C GLY A 59 15.52 0.37 -4.92
N TYR A 60 15.95 1.30 -5.78
CA TYR A 60 15.01 2.13 -6.55
C TYR A 60 14.21 1.30 -7.56
N LEU A 61 14.88 0.36 -8.24
CA LEU A 61 14.25 -0.47 -9.27
C LEU A 61 13.38 -1.59 -8.70
N THR A 62 13.79 -2.22 -7.59
CA THR A 62 13.13 -3.45 -7.09
C THR A 62 12.25 -3.23 -5.87
N LEU A 63 12.51 -2.17 -5.09
CA LEU A 63 11.72 -1.84 -3.90
C LEU A 63 10.84 -0.59 -4.10
N GLY A 64 10.95 0.06 -5.26
CA GLY A 64 10.26 1.30 -5.56
C GLY A 64 10.69 2.49 -4.69
N GLY A 65 11.86 2.38 -4.03
CA GLY A 65 12.29 3.35 -3.06
C GLY A 65 12.95 4.59 -3.69
N ASP A 66 12.47 5.79 -3.35
CA ASP A 66 13.15 7.06 -3.58
C ASP A 66 13.98 7.43 -2.34
N PHE A 67 15.28 7.25 -2.45
CA PHE A 67 16.21 7.39 -1.33
C PHE A 67 16.86 8.78 -1.35
N PRO A 68 16.97 9.46 -0.19
CA PRO A 68 17.49 10.83 -0.12
C PRO A 68 18.99 10.92 -0.45
N ASP A 69 19.73 9.82 -0.30
CA ASP A 69 21.16 9.75 -0.55
C ASP A 69 21.61 8.35 -1.00
N ARG A 70 22.85 8.29 -1.49
CA ARG A 70 23.44 7.07 -2.05
C ARG A 70 23.69 5.99 -1.00
N ASP A 71 24.01 6.36 0.23
CA ASP A 71 24.32 5.40 1.28
C ASP A 71 23.02 4.68 1.71
N ALA A 72 21.92 5.42 1.84
CA ALA A 72 20.59 4.87 2.05
C ALA A 72 20.17 3.93 0.91
N ALA A 73 20.43 4.31 -0.36
CA ALA A 73 20.13 3.47 -1.51
C ALA A 73 20.93 2.15 -1.52
N VAL A 74 22.21 2.18 -1.12
CA VAL A 74 23.06 0.98 -1.01
C VAL A 74 22.59 0.07 0.11
N LEU A 75 22.21 0.64 1.27
CA LEU A 75 21.67 -0.14 2.39
C LEU A 75 20.34 -0.80 2.03
N ALA A 76 19.44 -0.08 1.35
CA ALA A 76 18.18 -0.64 0.89
C ALA A 76 18.38 -1.74 -0.16
N ALA A 77 19.38 -1.60 -1.05
CA ALA A 77 19.73 -2.63 -2.03
C ALA A 77 20.27 -3.92 -1.40
N ALA A 78 20.78 -3.87 -0.17
CA ALA A 78 21.23 -5.05 0.58
C ALA A 78 20.06 -5.81 1.25
N ASP A 79 18.84 -5.26 1.23
CA ASP A 79 17.67 -5.92 1.80
C ASP A 79 17.27 -7.15 0.98
N ALA A 80 16.87 -8.24 1.65
CA ALA A 80 16.48 -9.49 0.99
C ALA A 80 15.30 -9.29 0.02
N SER A 81 14.38 -8.37 0.32
CA SER A 81 13.26 -8.02 -0.56
C SER A 81 13.74 -7.41 -1.89
N ALA A 82 14.92 -6.76 -1.92
CA ALA A 82 15.48 -6.18 -3.13
C ALA A 82 15.96 -7.24 -4.14
N SER A 83 16.26 -8.44 -3.65
CA SER A 83 16.76 -9.55 -4.47
C SER A 83 15.67 -10.31 -5.24
N GLY A 84 14.38 -10.02 -4.96
CA GLY A 84 13.27 -10.79 -5.51
C GLY A 84 13.12 -12.20 -4.93
N MET A 85 13.97 -12.60 -3.96
CA MET A 85 13.88 -13.85 -3.23
C MET A 85 12.83 -13.75 -2.11
N ALA A 86 11.60 -13.37 -2.45
CA ALA A 86 10.50 -13.44 -1.51
C ALA A 86 10.18 -14.92 -1.24
N VAL A 87 10.34 -15.36 0.01
CA VAL A 87 9.70 -16.60 0.47
C VAL A 87 8.20 -16.35 0.39
N SER A 88 7.51 -17.15 -0.42
CA SER A 88 6.06 -17.26 -0.39
C SER A 88 5.66 -17.94 0.93
N GLY A 89 5.72 -17.19 2.03
CA GLY A 89 5.19 -17.64 3.32
C GLY A 89 3.68 -17.44 3.33
N GLU A 90 2.96 -18.39 3.93
CA GLU A 90 1.50 -18.38 4.18
C GLU A 90 1.04 -17.24 5.13
N ASP A 91 1.83 -16.18 5.29
CA ASP A 91 1.45 -15.03 6.12
C ASP A 91 0.60 -14.06 5.28
N ASP A 92 -0.69 -14.01 5.59
CA ASP A 92 -1.69 -13.21 4.87
C ASP A 92 -1.45 -11.68 4.98
N THR A 93 -0.47 -11.26 5.77
CA THR A 93 0.00 -9.87 5.86
C THR A 93 0.98 -9.48 4.75
N MET A 94 1.57 -10.45 4.04
CA MET A 94 2.55 -10.16 2.99
C MET A 94 1.88 -9.70 1.69
N GLY A 95 2.34 -8.55 1.16
CA GLY A 95 1.90 -7.98 -0.11
C GLY A 95 0.66 -7.07 -0.04
N ARG A 96 0.22 -6.68 1.17
CA ARG A 96 -0.85 -5.70 1.34
C ARG A 96 -0.31 -4.27 1.35
N ASN A 97 -0.09 -3.72 0.16
CA ASN A 97 0.52 -2.40 0.01
C ASN A 97 -0.51 -1.27 -0.07
N TYR A 98 -1.81 -1.54 0.07
CA TYR A 98 -2.84 -0.49 -0.04
C TYR A 98 -3.60 -0.34 1.26
N LEU A 99 -3.56 0.86 1.84
CA LEU A 99 -4.28 1.23 3.05
C LEU A 99 -5.48 2.10 2.71
N LEU A 100 -6.68 1.62 3.05
CA LEU A 100 -7.89 2.41 3.06
C LEU A 100 -8.10 3.00 4.44
N THR A 101 -8.16 4.32 4.54
CA THR A 101 -8.54 5.06 5.74
C THR A 101 -9.91 5.69 5.51
N ALA A 102 -10.88 5.42 6.39
CA ALA A 102 -12.22 6.01 6.31
C ALA A 102 -12.70 6.50 7.68
N VAL A 103 -13.26 7.71 7.72
CA VAL A 103 -13.85 8.34 8.92
C VAL A 103 -15.34 8.50 8.71
N MET A 104 -16.14 8.02 9.67
CA MET A 104 -17.59 7.97 9.55
C MET A 104 -18.30 8.00 10.90
N ASP A 105 -19.61 8.25 10.88
CA ASP A 105 -20.47 8.12 12.04
C ASP A 105 -20.55 6.68 12.56
N GLU A 106 -20.70 6.54 13.88
CA GLU A 106 -20.87 5.23 14.55
C GLU A 106 -22.03 4.39 13.97
N ASP A 107 -23.09 5.03 13.48
CA ASP A 107 -24.28 4.37 12.93
C ASP A 107 -23.96 3.54 11.66
N VAL A 108 -23.00 3.99 10.86
CA VAL A 108 -22.61 3.34 9.59
C VAL A 108 -21.37 2.45 9.73
N HIS A 109 -20.65 2.53 10.85
CA HIS A 109 -19.41 1.80 11.11
C HIS A 109 -19.55 0.28 10.91
N HIS A 110 -20.59 -0.34 11.46
CA HIS A 110 -20.79 -1.80 11.35
C HIS A 110 -21.15 -2.23 9.91
N GLN A 111 -21.77 -1.35 9.13
CA GLN A 111 -22.04 -1.63 7.72
C GLN A 111 -20.75 -1.51 6.89
N ALA A 112 -19.93 -0.49 7.17
CA ALA A 112 -18.66 -0.29 6.50
C ALA A 112 -17.67 -1.45 6.74
N LEU A 113 -17.58 -1.97 7.98
CA LEU A 113 -16.75 -3.14 8.30
C LEU A 113 -17.06 -4.34 7.38
N ARG A 114 -18.36 -4.65 7.19
CA ARG A 114 -18.78 -5.75 6.32
C ARG A 114 -18.41 -5.51 4.85
N VAL A 115 -18.48 -4.26 4.39
CA VAL A 115 -18.11 -3.92 3.00
C VAL A 115 -16.60 -4.11 2.78
N VAL A 116 -15.79 -3.72 3.76
CA VAL A 116 -14.33 -3.89 3.72
C VAL A 116 -13.95 -5.37 3.75
N GLU A 117 -14.52 -6.15 4.68
CA GLU A 117 -14.29 -7.60 4.76
C GLU A 117 -14.68 -8.33 3.47
N GLN A 118 -15.84 -7.99 2.89
CA GLN A 118 -16.27 -8.53 1.59
C GLN A 118 -15.37 -8.10 0.43
N GLY A 119 -14.68 -6.96 0.57
CA GLY A 119 -13.70 -6.47 -0.37
C GLY A 119 -12.33 -7.13 -0.24
N GLY A 120 -12.13 -8.05 0.71
CA GLY A 120 -10.83 -8.69 0.98
C GLY A 120 -9.89 -7.86 1.85
N GLY A 121 -10.38 -6.76 2.43
CA GLY A 121 -9.63 -5.91 3.34
C GLY A 121 -9.42 -6.58 4.69
N LEU A 122 -8.18 -6.51 5.19
CA LEU A 122 -7.82 -6.92 6.55
C LEU A 122 -7.90 -5.68 7.46
N LEU A 123 -8.61 -5.77 8.59
CA LEU A 123 -8.87 -4.69 9.54
C LEU A 123 -7.89 -4.70 10.72
#